data_AF-A0AAN5BU83-F1
#
_entry.id   AF-A0AAN5BU83-F1
#
_cell.length_a   1.000
_cell.length_b   1.000
_cell.length_c   1.000
_cell.angle_alpha   90.00
_cell.angle_beta   90.00
_cell.angle_gamma   90.00
#
_symmetry.space_group_name_H-M   'P 1'
#
loop_
_entity.id
_entity.type
_entity.pdbx_description
1 polymer ?
#
loop_
_entity_poly.entity_id
_entity_poly.type
_entity_poly.pdbx_seq_one_letter_code
_entity_poly.pdbx_strand_id
1 'polypeptide(L)'
;MVKVEDPSILEESAKDEYKDPLPQKIGPDGRTIYLSRNNYGPTLKTTGIITITDFDLFVNGDRPNNGCIQAEIYRAPEVILDAWFTYSADIWSLGVMVWSTKSLHVLCLLFDNQLWDLLEGKKLFKDVDPLHDQEYNEPNHLAYITSLLGPPPEDILARGRRAGLFYTADGKHHHILCPVSVTHVDVIQ
;
A
#
# COMPACT_ATOMS: atom_id res chain seq x y z
N MET A 1 5.62 1.51 19.03
CA MET A 1 5.14 2.42 20.09
C MET A 1 3.79 2.97 19.66
N VAL A 2 2.72 2.72 20.42
CA VAL A 2 1.36 3.19 20.09
C VAL A 2 1.17 4.58 20.70
N LYS A 3 0.78 5.56 19.90
CA LYS A 3 0.45 6.92 20.36
C LYS A 3 -1.06 7.09 20.41
N VAL A 4 -1.56 7.67 21.49
CA VAL A 4 -2.97 8.07 21.64
C VAL A 4 -3.09 9.53 21.19
N GLU A 5 -4.09 9.87 20.37
CA GLU A 5 -4.29 11.25 19.89
C GLU A 5 -4.60 12.24 21.00
N ASP A 6 -5.37 11.78 21.98
CA ASP A 6 -5.81 12.56 23.11
C ASP A 6 -5.75 11.67 24.36
N PRO A 7 -4.86 11.96 25.32
CA PRO A 7 -4.75 11.18 26.56
C PRO A 7 -6.07 11.07 27.34
N SER A 8 -7.00 12.02 27.15
CA SER A 8 -8.32 11.99 27.80
C SER A 8 -9.17 10.78 27.40
N ILE A 9 -8.91 10.17 26.22
CA ILE A 9 -9.58 8.95 25.76
C ILE A 9 -9.43 7.81 26.77
N LEU A 10 -8.26 7.70 27.43
CA LEU A 10 -8.02 6.65 28.41
C LEU A 10 -8.83 6.88 29.69
N GLU A 11 -8.95 8.14 30.11
CA GLU A 11 -9.72 8.51 31.30
C GLU A 11 -11.23 8.36 31.06
N GLU A 12 -11.71 8.76 29.88
CA GLU A 12 -13.10 8.57 29.47
C GLU A 12 -13.44 7.08 29.36
N SER A 13 -12.58 6.28 28.72
CA SER A 13 -12.75 4.83 28.63
C SER A 13 -12.82 4.17 30.00
N ALA A 14 -12.03 4.60 30.97
CA ALA A 14 -12.08 4.09 32.33
C ALA A 14 -13.38 4.48 33.06
N LYS A 15 -13.85 5.73 32.87
CA LYS A 15 -15.12 6.21 33.42
C LYS A 15 -16.31 5.46 32.81
N ASP A 16 -16.28 5.20 31.52
CA ASP A 16 -17.34 4.48 30.82
C ASP A 16 -17.39 3.02 31.26
N GLU A 17 -16.24 2.36 31.38
CA GLU A 17 -16.20 0.98 31.89
C GLU A 17 -16.70 0.88 33.34
N TYR A 18 -16.48 1.91 34.16
CA TYR A 18 -17.01 1.97 35.51
C TYR A 18 -18.53 2.20 35.55
N LYS A 19 -19.06 3.07 34.66
CA LYS A 19 -20.48 3.47 34.65
C LYS A 19 -21.38 2.48 33.92
N ASP A 20 -20.90 1.94 32.79
CA ASP A 20 -21.63 1.06 31.89
C ASP A 20 -20.71 -0.07 31.42
N PRO A 21 -20.45 -1.08 32.27
CA PRO A 21 -19.48 -2.12 31.96
C PRO A 21 -19.87 -2.93 30.73
N LEU A 22 -18.89 -3.21 29.86
CA LEU A 22 -19.11 -4.12 28.74
C LEU A 22 -19.35 -5.56 29.23
N PRO A 23 -19.86 -6.47 28.39
CA PRO A 23 -20.04 -7.87 28.76
C PRO A 23 -18.81 -8.50 29.42
N GLN A 24 -19.03 -9.17 30.54
CA GLN A 24 -17.99 -9.83 31.32
C GLN A 24 -18.23 -11.33 31.38
N LYS A 25 -17.14 -12.11 31.36
CA LYS A 25 -17.18 -13.56 31.56
C LYS A 25 -16.49 -13.90 32.87
N ILE A 26 -17.22 -14.51 33.79
CA ILE A 26 -16.67 -15.03 35.05
C ILE A 26 -16.21 -16.47 34.82
N GLY A 27 -14.93 -16.72 35.06
CA GLY A 27 -14.31 -18.03 34.98
C GLY A 27 -14.63 -18.91 36.19
N PRO A 28 -14.45 -20.24 36.09
CA PRO A 28 -14.66 -21.16 37.21
C PRO A 28 -13.74 -20.91 38.42
N ASP A 29 -12.60 -20.27 38.19
CA ASP A 29 -11.60 -19.86 39.17
C ASP A 29 -11.90 -18.48 39.81
N GLY A 30 -13.05 -17.88 39.48
CA GLY A 30 -13.49 -16.59 39.98
C GLY A 30 -12.86 -15.39 39.26
N ARG A 31 -12.04 -15.59 38.21
CA ARG A 31 -11.48 -14.48 37.42
C ARG A 31 -12.54 -13.88 36.51
N THR A 32 -12.52 -12.56 36.38
CA THR A 32 -13.41 -11.83 35.45
C THR A 32 -12.61 -11.45 34.20
N ILE A 33 -13.12 -11.84 33.04
CA ILE A 33 -12.60 -11.45 31.73
C ILE A 33 -13.54 -10.38 31.17
N TYR A 34 -13.01 -9.19 30.94
CA TYR A 34 -13.74 -8.04 30.39
C TYR A 34 -13.63 -8.05 28.86
N LEU A 35 -14.73 -7.76 28.17
CA LEU A 35 -14.68 -7.43 26.75
C LEU A 35 -13.96 -6.08 26.58
N SER A 36 -12.98 -6.02 25.67
CA SER A 36 -12.19 -4.80 25.48
C SER A 36 -12.96 -3.74 24.67
N ARG A 37 -12.85 -2.47 25.10
CA ARG A 37 -13.31 -1.31 24.31
C ARG A 37 -12.31 -1.05 23.18
N ASN A 38 -12.70 -1.39 21.95
CA ASN A 38 -11.81 -1.31 20.78
C ASN A 38 -12.24 -0.23 19.78
N ASN A 39 -13.40 0.39 19.98
CA ASN A 39 -13.94 1.37 19.06
C ASN A 39 -13.99 2.74 19.74
N TYR A 40 -12.96 3.55 19.49
CA TYR A 40 -12.83 4.91 20.00
C TYR A 40 -13.32 5.97 19.00
N GLY A 41 -14.04 5.55 17.96
CA GLY A 41 -14.47 6.43 16.89
C GLY A 41 -13.35 6.83 15.93
N PRO A 42 -13.65 7.72 14.95
CA PRO A 42 -12.66 8.26 14.04
C PRO A 42 -11.70 9.18 14.79
N THR A 43 -10.43 9.19 14.38
CA THR A 43 -9.41 10.08 14.95
C THR A 43 -9.82 11.54 14.76
N LEU A 44 -9.97 12.27 15.86
CA LEU A 44 -10.37 13.68 15.88
C LEU A 44 -9.20 14.63 15.67
N LYS A 45 -7.97 14.19 15.92
CA LYS A 45 -6.74 14.96 15.74
C LYS A 45 -5.74 14.14 14.94
N THR A 46 -4.78 14.81 14.29
CA THR A 46 -3.67 14.09 13.65
C THR A 46 -2.94 13.27 14.72
N THR A 47 -3.00 11.95 14.59
CA THR A 47 -2.40 10.95 15.47
C THR A 47 -0.86 10.94 15.31
N GLY A 48 -0.22 12.05 15.70
CA GLY A 48 1.23 12.17 15.77
C GLY A 48 1.94 12.38 14.43
N ILE A 49 3.27 12.42 14.52
CA ILE A 49 4.19 12.56 13.39
C ILE A 49 4.35 11.19 12.73
N ILE A 50 4.04 11.11 11.43
CA ILE A 50 4.35 9.93 10.61
C ILE A 50 5.88 9.77 10.63
N THR A 51 6.34 8.63 11.15
CA THR A 51 7.77 8.31 11.24
C THR A 51 7.98 7.00 10.51
N ILE A 52 8.98 6.96 9.61
CA ILE A 52 9.41 5.70 9.00
C ILE A 52 10.13 4.90 10.08
N THR A 53 9.72 3.64 10.25
CA THR A 53 10.31 2.70 11.20
C THR A 53 10.71 1.43 10.45
N ASP A 54 11.41 0.52 11.12
CA ASP A 54 11.84 -0.78 10.56
C ASP A 54 12.85 -0.62 9.41
N PHE A 55 14.12 -0.41 9.79
CA PHE A 55 15.24 -0.22 8.86
C PHE A 55 16.06 -1.51 8.67
N ASP A 56 15.52 -2.68 9.02
CA ASP A 56 16.28 -3.94 9.03
C ASP A 56 16.70 -4.38 7.61
N LEU A 57 16.02 -3.90 6.57
CA LEU A 57 16.33 -4.13 5.16
C LEU A 57 16.88 -2.90 4.44
N PHE A 58 17.30 -1.87 5.18
CA PHE A 58 17.85 -0.65 4.60
C PHE A 58 19.15 -0.93 3.83
N VAL A 59 19.25 -0.35 2.62
CA VAL A 59 20.47 -0.32 1.82
C VAL A 59 20.74 1.09 1.32
N ASN A 60 22.01 1.44 1.13
CA ASN A 60 22.38 2.74 0.57
C ASN A 60 22.08 2.76 -0.95
N GLY A 61 21.43 3.83 -1.43
CA GLY A 61 21.00 4.00 -2.82
C GLY A 61 21.95 4.78 -3.74
N ASP A 62 23.13 5.22 -3.26
CA ASP A 62 24.17 5.90 -4.04
C ASP A 62 24.76 4.99 -5.14
N ARG A 63 24.52 3.69 -5.03
CA ARG A 63 24.88 2.67 -6.03
C ARG A 63 23.67 1.77 -6.33
N PRO A 64 23.59 1.20 -7.53
CA PRO A 64 22.55 0.22 -7.85
C PRO A 64 22.65 -1.01 -6.95
N ASN A 65 21.53 -1.41 -6.37
CA ASN A 65 21.36 -2.62 -5.57
C ASN A 65 20.59 -3.68 -6.35
N ASN A 66 20.62 -4.92 -5.87
CA ASN A 66 19.86 -6.04 -6.41
C ASN A 66 19.23 -6.85 -5.26
N GLY A 67 18.36 -7.79 -5.63
CA GLY A 67 17.67 -8.66 -4.68
C GLY A 67 16.17 -8.40 -4.64
N CYS A 68 15.47 -9.24 -3.87
CA CYS A 68 14.04 -9.15 -3.68
C CYS A 68 13.74 -8.19 -2.52
N ILE A 69 13.19 -7.03 -2.85
CA ILE A 69 12.73 -6.03 -1.88
C ILE A 69 11.25 -5.72 -2.10
N GLN A 70 10.68 -4.96 -1.16
CA GLN A 70 9.30 -4.49 -1.15
C GLN A 70 8.26 -5.63 -0.98
N ALA A 71 7.20 -5.32 -0.24
CA ALA A 71 6.00 -6.14 -0.24
C ALA A 71 5.34 -6.11 -1.63
N GLU A 72 4.62 -7.17 -1.98
CA GLU A 72 4.28 -7.49 -3.37
C GLU A 72 3.58 -6.35 -4.12
N ILE A 73 2.54 -5.77 -3.50
CA ILE A 73 1.75 -4.70 -4.12
C ILE A 73 2.49 -3.37 -4.24
N TYR A 74 3.60 -3.18 -3.53
CA TYR A 74 4.41 -1.95 -3.55
C TYR A 74 5.68 -2.10 -4.38
N ARG A 75 5.86 -3.26 -5.01
CA ARG A 75 7.08 -3.58 -5.75
C ARG A 75 7.19 -2.75 -7.02
N ALA A 76 8.35 -2.13 -7.20
CA ALA A 76 8.65 -1.29 -8.35
C ALA A 76 8.94 -2.14 -9.60
N PRO A 77 8.66 -1.64 -10.83
CA PRO A 77 8.89 -2.40 -12.05
C PRO A 77 10.37 -2.81 -12.22
N GLU A 78 11.33 -1.96 -11.81
CA GLU A 78 12.75 -2.29 -11.84
C GLU A 78 13.13 -3.45 -10.91
N VAL A 79 12.38 -3.65 -9.83
CA VAL A 79 12.58 -4.76 -8.89
C VAL A 79 11.98 -6.04 -9.44
N ILE A 80 10.78 -6.00 -10.04
CA ILE A 80 10.16 -7.17 -10.69
C ILE A 80 11.03 -7.66 -11.85
N LEU A 81 11.53 -6.73 -12.67
CA LEU A 81 12.37 -7.03 -13.85
C LEU A 81 13.82 -7.38 -13.51
N ASP A 82 14.21 -7.26 -12.24
CA ASP A 82 15.59 -7.44 -11.78
C ASP A 82 16.57 -6.55 -12.57
N ALA A 83 16.18 -5.28 -12.74
CA ALA A 83 16.87 -4.23 -13.49
C ALA A 83 17.76 -3.34 -12.61
N TRP A 84 18.10 -3.82 -11.40
CA TRP A 84 18.73 -3.06 -10.32
C TRP A 84 17.85 -1.92 -9.80
N PHE A 85 18.03 -1.53 -8.54
CA PHE A 85 17.25 -0.46 -7.92
C PHE A 85 18.11 0.53 -7.14
N THR A 86 17.59 1.74 -6.98
CA THR A 86 18.16 2.82 -6.16
C THR A 86 17.03 3.45 -5.34
N TYR A 87 17.17 4.71 -4.90
CA TYR A 87 16.14 5.45 -4.18
C TYR A 87 14.79 5.53 -4.92
N SER A 88 14.76 5.33 -6.25
CA SER A 88 13.51 5.30 -7.05
C SER A 88 12.51 4.24 -6.56
N ALA A 89 13.00 3.11 -6.05
CA ALA A 89 12.12 2.04 -5.56
C ALA A 89 11.29 2.49 -4.36
N ASP A 90 11.87 3.26 -3.43
CA ASP A 90 11.14 3.79 -2.27
C ASP A 90 10.10 4.84 -2.68
N ILE A 91 10.44 5.69 -3.67
CA ILE A 91 9.51 6.68 -4.24
C ILE A 91 8.33 5.99 -4.90
N TRP A 92 8.55 4.89 -5.61
CA TRP A 92 7.48 4.07 -6.18
C TRP A 92 6.56 3.53 -5.09
N SER A 93 7.12 2.86 -4.07
CA SER A 93 6.31 2.32 -2.96
C SER A 93 5.51 3.40 -2.25
N LEU A 94 6.10 4.58 -2.03
CA LEU A 94 5.41 5.74 -1.47
C LEU A 94 4.26 6.19 -2.37
N GLY A 95 4.46 6.29 -3.68
CA GLY A 95 3.43 6.66 -4.65
C GLY A 95 2.25 5.69 -4.62
N VAL A 96 2.53 4.38 -4.61
CA VAL A 96 1.50 3.34 -4.50
C VAL A 96 0.76 3.42 -3.16
N MET A 97 1.45 3.70 -2.06
CA MET A 97 0.84 3.87 -0.73
C MET A 97 -0.07 5.10 -0.68
N VAL A 98 0.37 6.24 -1.21
CA VAL A 98 -0.42 7.47 -1.27
C VAL A 98 -1.66 7.26 -2.13
N TRP A 99 -1.52 6.59 -3.28
CA TRP A 99 -2.66 6.24 -4.13
C TRP A 99 -3.65 5.31 -3.42
N SER A 100 -3.14 4.31 -2.69
CA SER A 100 -3.95 3.24 -2.10
C SER A 100 -4.64 3.64 -0.79
N THR A 101 -4.26 4.76 -0.17
CA THR A 101 -4.82 5.18 1.13
C THR A 101 -5.86 6.29 0.95
N LYS A 102 -7.09 6.06 1.44
CA LYS A 102 -8.13 7.12 1.56
C LYS A 102 -7.76 8.29 2.49
N SER A 103 -6.63 8.19 3.18
CA SER A 103 -6.41 8.82 4.47
C SER A 103 -5.37 9.94 4.47
N LEU A 104 -5.09 10.52 3.31
CA LEU A 104 -4.32 11.76 3.23
C LEU A 104 -5.19 12.96 2.84
N HIS A 105 -6.30 13.12 3.56
CA HIS A 105 -7.17 14.31 3.53
C HIS A 105 -6.40 15.64 3.72
N VAL A 106 -5.19 15.61 4.27
CA VAL A 106 -4.36 16.80 4.52
C VAL A 106 -3.66 17.30 3.24
N LEU A 107 -3.35 16.43 2.28
CA LEU A 107 -2.80 16.83 0.99
C LEU A 107 -3.90 17.35 0.03
N CYS A 108 -5.14 16.89 0.20
CA CYS A 108 -6.33 17.39 -0.51
C CYS A 108 -6.66 18.86 -0.24
N LEU A 109 -6.25 19.43 0.92
CA LEU A 109 -6.52 20.85 1.20
C LEU A 109 -5.58 21.80 0.47
N LEU A 110 -4.51 21.30 -0.16
CA LEU A 110 -3.51 22.10 -0.87
C LEU A 110 -3.67 22.09 -2.39
N PHE A 111 -4.43 21.15 -2.95
CA PHE A 111 -4.61 21.00 -4.40
C PHE A 111 -6.09 20.82 -4.72
N ASP A 112 -6.66 21.77 -5.47
CA ASP A 112 -8.10 21.84 -5.78
C ASP A 112 -8.66 20.52 -6.36
N ASN A 113 -9.79 20.11 -5.77
CA ASN A 113 -10.51 18.85 -5.92
C ASN A 113 -11.21 18.72 -7.29
N GLN A 114 -10.52 18.12 -8.27
CA GLN A 114 -11.17 17.46 -9.41
C GLN A 114 -10.67 16.04 -9.66
N LEU A 115 -9.53 15.64 -9.06
CA LEU A 115 -8.91 14.33 -9.29
C LEU A 115 -9.34 13.27 -8.26
N TRP A 116 -9.84 13.68 -7.09
CA TRP A 116 -10.12 12.78 -5.95
C TRP A 116 -11.49 12.10 -6.00
N ASP A 117 -12.48 12.63 -6.73
CA ASP A 117 -13.76 11.93 -6.94
C ASP A 117 -13.58 10.60 -7.71
N LEU A 118 -12.40 10.39 -8.32
CA LEU A 118 -11.99 9.17 -9.02
C LEU A 118 -11.20 8.18 -8.12
N LEU A 119 -10.70 8.63 -6.96
CA LEU A 119 -9.77 7.90 -6.09
C LEU A 119 -10.51 7.20 -4.96
N GLU A 120 -11.33 6.24 -5.38
CA GLU A 120 -12.03 5.31 -4.51
C GLU A 120 -10.99 4.45 -3.78
N GLY A 121 -10.96 4.47 -2.44
CA GLY A 121 -10.02 3.73 -1.58
C GLY A 121 -9.94 2.23 -1.80
N LYS A 122 -9.33 1.91 -2.91
CA LYS A 122 -9.04 0.63 -3.49
C LYS A 122 -7.52 0.66 -3.69
N LYS A 123 -6.82 -0.39 -3.26
CA LYS A 123 -5.39 -0.55 -3.57
C LYS A 123 -5.18 -0.37 -5.08
N LEU A 124 -4.09 0.29 -5.47
CA LEU A 124 -3.79 0.51 -6.89
C LEU A 124 -3.68 -0.82 -7.66
N PHE A 125 -3.07 -1.82 -7.03
CA PHE A 125 -2.87 -3.17 -7.59
C PHE A 125 -3.65 -4.23 -6.79
N LYS A 126 -4.98 -4.05 -6.69
CA LYS A 126 -5.86 -4.99 -5.97
C LYS A 126 -5.85 -6.40 -6.55
N ASP A 127 -5.88 -6.51 -7.87
CA ASP A 127 -5.98 -7.80 -8.59
C ASP A 127 -4.63 -8.54 -8.67
N VAL A 128 -3.67 -8.08 -7.86
CA VAL A 128 -2.33 -8.66 -7.69
C VAL A 128 -2.04 -8.90 -6.20
N ASP A 129 -3.01 -8.61 -5.33
CA ASP A 129 -2.87 -8.75 -3.89
C ASP A 129 -2.96 -10.23 -3.48
N PRO A 130 -1.88 -10.83 -2.95
CA PRO A 130 -1.87 -12.25 -2.54
C PRO A 130 -2.80 -12.56 -1.36
N LEU A 131 -3.42 -11.54 -0.75
CA LEU A 131 -4.51 -11.73 0.22
C LEU A 131 -5.85 -12.08 -0.44
N HIS A 132 -6.01 -11.79 -1.74
CA HIS A 132 -7.21 -12.08 -2.51
C HIS A 132 -6.99 -13.21 -3.53
N ASP A 133 -5.80 -13.28 -4.15
CA ASP A 133 -5.35 -14.40 -4.99
C ASP A 133 -4.36 -15.28 -4.24
N GLN A 134 -4.40 -16.61 -4.40
CA GLN A 134 -3.58 -17.54 -3.61
C GLN A 134 -2.06 -17.41 -3.83
N GLU A 135 -1.61 -16.67 -4.85
CA GLU A 135 -0.20 -16.46 -5.14
C GLU A 135 0.04 -15.15 -5.89
N TYR A 136 1.13 -14.44 -5.56
CA TYR A 136 1.52 -13.21 -6.22
C TYR A 136 1.95 -13.46 -7.68
N ASN A 137 1.31 -12.76 -8.62
CA ASN A 137 1.50 -12.93 -10.05
C ASN A 137 2.25 -11.73 -10.67
N GLU A 138 3.56 -11.87 -10.83
CA GLU A 138 4.44 -10.83 -11.42
C GLU A 138 4.04 -10.42 -12.86
N PRO A 139 3.72 -11.35 -13.79
CA PRO A 139 3.21 -10.97 -15.11
C PRO A 139 1.96 -10.09 -15.05
N ASN A 140 1.01 -10.41 -14.18
CA ASN A 140 -0.20 -9.60 -14.01
C ASN A 140 0.16 -8.22 -13.45
N HIS A 141 1.06 -8.14 -12.46
CA HIS A 141 1.51 -6.86 -11.91
C HIS A 141 2.10 -5.95 -12.99
N LEU A 142 3.01 -6.48 -13.82
CA LEU A 142 3.62 -5.72 -14.91
C LEU A 142 2.61 -5.34 -15.99
N ALA A 143 1.63 -6.20 -16.29
CA ALA A 143 0.54 -5.87 -17.19
C ALA A 143 -0.33 -4.72 -16.66
N TYR A 144 -0.64 -4.68 -15.36
CA TYR A 144 -1.36 -3.56 -14.73
C TYR A 144 -0.54 -2.26 -14.73
N ILE A 145 0.75 -2.33 -14.43
CA ILE A 145 1.64 -1.16 -14.53
C ILE A 145 1.64 -0.63 -15.96
N THR A 146 1.74 -1.53 -16.94
CA THR A 146 1.77 -1.20 -18.38
C THR A 146 0.44 -0.62 -18.86
N SER A 147 -0.70 -1.14 -18.39
CA SER A 147 -2.01 -0.62 -18.78
C SER A 147 -2.27 0.78 -18.22
N LEU A 148 -1.70 1.10 -17.05
CA LEU A 148 -1.84 2.40 -16.40
C LEU A 148 -0.88 3.45 -16.94
N LEU A 149 0.41 3.11 -17.11
CA LEU A 149 1.48 4.07 -17.41
C LEU A 149 1.95 4.00 -18.88
N GLY A 150 1.47 3.03 -19.65
CA GLY A 150 1.98 2.71 -20.97
C GLY A 150 3.17 1.73 -20.94
N PRO A 151 3.75 1.42 -22.11
CA PRO A 151 4.83 0.45 -22.22
C PRO A 151 6.06 0.88 -21.40
N PRO A 152 6.80 -0.07 -20.79
CA PRO A 152 8.01 0.25 -20.06
C PRO A 152 9.06 0.85 -21.01
N PRO A 153 9.88 1.81 -20.53
CA PRO A 153 11.00 2.34 -21.29
C PRO A 153 11.96 1.25 -21.79
N GLU A 154 12.62 1.47 -22.94
CA GLU A 154 13.56 0.49 -23.49
C GLU A 154 14.78 0.27 -22.59
N ASP A 155 15.23 1.30 -21.87
CA ASP A 155 16.40 1.23 -21.01
C ASP A 155 16.19 0.33 -19.78
N ILE A 156 14.97 0.30 -19.22
CA ILE A 156 14.64 -0.58 -18.09
C ILE A 156 14.54 -2.03 -18.56
N LEU A 157 13.99 -2.27 -19.76
CA LEU A 157 13.95 -3.59 -20.37
C LEU A 157 15.35 -4.10 -20.70
N ALA A 158 16.20 -3.26 -21.27
CA ALA A 158 17.59 -3.61 -21.60
C ALA A 158 18.42 -3.97 -20.37
N ARG A 159 18.16 -3.33 -19.23
CA ARG A 159 18.84 -3.61 -17.94
C ARG A 159 18.23 -4.80 -17.19
N GLY A 160 16.96 -5.10 -17.42
CA GLY A 160 16.22 -6.14 -16.70
C GLY A 160 16.70 -7.55 -17.03
N ARG A 161 17.34 -8.22 -16.07
CA ARG A 161 17.79 -9.62 -16.25
C ARG A 161 16.63 -10.58 -16.48
N ARG A 162 15.43 -10.22 -16.01
CA ARG A 162 14.20 -11.00 -16.15
C ARG A 162 13.27 -10.45 -17.22
N ALA A 163 13.65 -9.41 -17.97
CA ALA A 163 12.77 -8.76 -18.94
C ALA A 163 12.20 -9.75 -19.98
N GLY A 164 13.01 -10.68 -20.47
CA GLY A 164 12.58 -11.70 -21.44
C GLY A 164 11.51 -12.67 -20.94
N LEU A 165 11.30 -12.79 -19.62
CA LEU A 165 10.22 -13.60 -19.05
C LEU A 165 8.84 -12.95 -19.21
N PHE A 166 8.80 -11.62 -19.40
CA PHE A 166 7.56 -10.83 -19.39
C PHE A 166 7.33 -10.09 -20.69
N TYR A 167 8.40 -9.73 -21.40
CA TYR A 167 8.35 -8.94 -22.63
C TYR A 167 9.03 -9.67 -23.80
N THR A 168 8.51 -9.45 -24.99
CA THR A 168 9.11 -9.82 -26.27
C THR A 168 10.31 -8.91 -26.59
N ALA A 169 11.10 -9.29 -27.59
CA ALA A 169 12.25 -8.49 -28.04
C ALA A 169 11.87 -7.09 -28.58
N ASP A 170 10.63 -6.93 -29.06
CA ASP A 170 10.04 -5.64 -29.47
C ASP A 170 9.34 -4.89 -28.32
N GLY A 171 9.55 -5.31 -27.07
CA GLY A 171 9.07 -4.60 -25.88
C GLY A 171 7.58 -4.81 -25.55
N LYS A 172 6.91 -5.78 -26.18
CA LYS A 172 5.50 -6.09 -25.89
C LYS A 172 5.39 -7.11 -24.79
N HIS A 173 4.49 -6.87 -23.84
CA HIS A 173 4.26 -7.81 -22.76
C HIS A 173 3.58 -9.09 -23.28
N HIS A 174 4.05 -10.27 -22.87
CA HIS A 174 3.59 -11.58 -23.38
C HIS A 174 2.09 -11.83 -23.16
N HIS A 175 1.51 -11.27 -22.10
CA HIS A 175 0.12 -11.52 -21.70
C HIS A 175 -0.87 -10.39 -22.07
N ILE A 176 -0.43 -9.30 -22.72
CA ILE A 176 -1.35 -8.26 -23.19
C ILE A 176 -1.96 -8.70 -24.54
N LEU A 177 -2.84 -9.69 -24.49
CA LEU A 177 -3.75 -10.07 -25.59
C LEU A 177 -5.23 -9.96 -25.20
N CYS A 178 -5.54 -9.60 -23.96
CA CYS A 178 -6.89 -9.36 -23.49
C CYS A 178 -6.95 -7.95 -22.89
N PRO A 179 -7.94 -7.11 -23.23
CA PRO A 179 -8.16 -5.87 -22.50
C PRO A 179 -8.50 -6.27 -21.07
N VAL A 180 -7.57 -6.07 -20.13
CA VAL A 180 -7.97 -5.91 -18.74
C VAL A 180 -8.96 -4.77 -18.79
N SER A 181 -10.23 -5.07 -18.54
CA SER A 181 -11.29 -4.09 -18.56
C SER A 181 -11.04 -3.13 -17.40
N VAL A 182 -10.18 -2.15 -17.63
CA VAL A 182 -10.09 -0.92 -16.86
C VAL A 182 -11.38 -0.17 -17.19
N THR A 183 -12.52 -0.66 -16.66
CA THR A 183 -13.77 0.09 -16.73
C THR A 183 -13.57 1.33 -15.88
N HIS A 184 -13.45 2.47 -16.56
CA HIS A 184 -13.27 3.82 -16.03
C HIS A 184 -11.92 4.12 -15.35
N VAL A 185 -10.91 4.36 -16.19
CA VAL A 185 -9.98 5.46 -15.94
C VAL A 185 -10.04 6.38 -17.16
N ASP A 186 -11.11 7.15 -17.27
CA ASP A 186 -11.18 8.28 -18.20
C ASP A 186 -10.40 9.46 -17.61
N VAL A 187 -9.07 9.42 -17.66
CA VAL A 187 -8.24 10.62 -17.55
C VAL A 187 -6.95 10.42 -18.34
N ILE A 188 -6.87 11.09 -19.50
CA ILE A 188 -5.78 11.91 -20.07
C ILE A 188 -6.11 12.09 -21.57
N GLN A 189 -7.00 13.07 -21.84
CA GLN A 189 -6.96 13.96 -23.01
C GLN A 189 -7.42 15.34 -22.56
#